data_AF-A0A3P7EIR7-F1
#
_entry.id   AF-A0A3P7EIR7-F1
#
_cell.length_a   1.000
_cell.length_b   1.000
_cell.length_c   1.000
_cell.angle_alpha   90.00
_cell.angle_beta   90.00
_cell.angle_gamma   90.00
#
_symmetry.space_group_name_H-M   'P 1'
#
loop_
_entity.id
_entity.type
_entity.pdbx_description
1 polymer ?
#
loop_
_entity_poly.entity_id
_entity_poly.type
_entity_poly.pdbx_seq_one_letter_code
_entity_poly.pdbx_strand_id
1 'polypeptide(L)'
;MLGQMNNAIFVICLLSSILVIGLKAVPIEEPSKNELMVKKKIAVKCEIENGEQLTCEKCVEKGTNCFWCVSTQKCMPYQWNFPNCQLKYVRKNNCWVDWFAVVILGMTLVAIVISAICYCFIHFCMICIDYYQQIQHAGEMLRLKKATERRIAMQYQNQQRRMERKIIKDNIKKKYGLYYENFFIKKIIFYSEIKKIKNILLAMKNTQQF
;
A
#
# COMPACT_ATOMS: atom_id res chain seq x y z
N MET A 1 -3.34 -6.21 -5.67
CA MET A 1 -3.04 -4.97 -4.94
C MET A 1 -3.71 -3.75 -5.57
N LEU A 2 -3.54 -3.47 -6.87
CA LEU A 2 -4.16 -2.32 -7.57
C LEU A 2 -5.69 -2.17 -7.39
N GLY A 3 -6.44 -3.27 -7.31
CA GLY A 3 -7.89 -3.22 -7.09
C GLY A 3 -8.33 -2.77 -5.68
N GLN A 4 -7.50 -2.95 -4.64
CA GLN A 4 -7.83 -2.50 -3.29
C GLN A 4 -7.57 -1.00 -3.08
N MET A 5 -6.58 -0.45 -3.80
CA MET A 5 -6.25 0.98 -3.76
C MET A 5 -7.39 1.85 -4.29
N ASN A 6 -8.01 1.43 -5.41
CA ASN A 6 -9.11 2.18 -6.01
C ASN A 6 -10.33 2.23 -5.08
N ASN A 7 -10.62 1.14 -4.38
CA ASN A 7 -11.74 1.06 -3.43
C ASN A 7 -11.50 1.97 -2.22
N ALA A 8 -10.28 2.00 -1.66
CA ALA A 8 -9.96 2.85 -0.52
C ALA A 8 -10.04 4.34 -0.87
N ILE A 9 -9.50 4.74 -2.03
CA ILE A 9 -9.58 6.12 -2.53
C ILE A 9 -11.04 6.51 -2.76
N PHE A 10 -11.84 5.64 -3.39
CA PHE A 10 -13.25 5.89 -3.64
C PHE A 10 -14.04 6.04 -2.34
N VAL A 11 -13.79 5.20 -1.33
CA VAL A 11 -14.44 5.29 -0.01
C VAL A 11 -14.06 6.59 0.70
N ILE A 12 -12.79 7.00 0.69
CA ILE A 12 -12.36 8.27 1.31
C ILE A 12 -13.00 9.47 0.58
N CYS A 13 -13.03 9.46 -0.76
CA CYS A 13 -13.68 10.50 -1.55
C CYS A 13 -15.20 10.57 -1.28
N LEU A 14 -15.87 9.42 -1.16
CA LEU A 14 -17.29 9.36 -0.81
C LEU A 14 -17.54 9.89 0.60
N LEU A 15 -16.73 9.48 1.59
CA LEU A 15 -16.85 9.96 2.97
C LEU A 15 -16.61 11.47 3.07
N SER A 16 -15.61 11.99 2.35
CA SER A 16 -15.35 13.44 2.32
C SER A 16 -16.52 14.22 1.69
N SER A 17 -17.14 13.66 0.64
CA SER A 17 -18.29 14.26 -0.03
C SER A 17 -19.54 14.22 0.85
N ILE A 18 -19.77 13.11 1.55
CA ILE A 18 -20.87 12.96 2.52
C ILE A 18 -20.69 13.94 3.69
N LEU A 19 -19.47 14.14 4.19
CA LEU A 19 -19.18 15.10 5.26
C LEU A 19 -19.49 16.54 4.82
N VAL A 20 -19.11 16.90 3.59
CA VAL A 20 -19.37 18.23 3.01
C VAL A 20 -20.87 18.45 2.75
N ILE A 21 -21.61 17.42 2.35
CA ILE A 21 -23.07 17.48 2.18
C ILE A 21 -23.76 17.56 3.54
N GLY A 22 -23.31 16.80 4.54
CA GLY A 22 -23.87 16.78 5.90
C GLY A 22 -23.71 18.11 6.64
N LEU A 23 -22.61 18.84 6.40
CA LEU A 23 -22.41 20.18 6.97
C LEU A 23 -23.38 21.23 6.41
N LYS A 24 -23.99 21.01 5.23
CA LYS A 24 -25.03 21.91 4.70
C LYS A 24 -26.39 21.76 5.38
N ALA A 25 -26.56 20.78 6.27
CA ALA A 25 -27.80 20.57 7.01
C ALA A 25 -27.87 21.33 8.33
N VAL A 26 -26.92 22.24 8.62
CA VAL A 26 -27.03 23.14 9.78
C VAL A 26 -28.25 24.04 9.56
N PRO A 27 -29.30 23.94 10.40
CA PRO A 27 -30.40 24.90 10.36
C PRO A 27 -29.84 26.27 10.73
N ILE A 28 -30.02 27.24 9.84
CA ILE A 28 -29.64 28.63 10.07
C ILE A 28 -30.60 29.18 11.13
N GLU A 29 -30.07 29.42 12.32
CA GLU A 29 -30.77 30.05 13.44
C GLU A 29 -31.25 31.45 13.02
N GLU A 30 -32.51 31.79 13.30
CA GLU A 30 -33.08 33.10 12.94
C GLU A 30 -32.32 34.24 13.62
N PRO A 31 -32.02 35.33 12.90
CA PRO A 31 -31.20 36.41 13.42
C PRO A 31 -31.92 37.13 14.57
N SER A 32 -31.25 37.22 15.73
CA SER A 32 -31.66 38.02 16.89
C SER A 32 -31.92 39.49 16.51
N LYS A 33 -32.85 40.19 17.20
CA LYS A 33 -33.14 41.63 17.01
C LYS A 33 -31.87 42.50 17.00
N ASN A 34 -30.86 42.11 17.78
CA ASN A 34 -29.57 42.79 17.84
C ASN A 34 -28.84 42.71 16.49
N GLU A 35 -28.93 41.58 15.80
CA GLU A 35 -28.32 41.36 14.48
C GLU A 35 -28.98 42.22 13.40
N LEU A 36 -30.31 42.41 13.46
CA LEU A 36 -31.03 43.31 12.55
C LEU A 36 -30.59 44.77 12.74
N MET A 37 -30.44 45.23 14.00
CA MET A 37 -29.93 46.57 14.28
C MET A 37 -28.49 46.74 13.78
N VAL A 38 -27.66 45.72 13.92
CA VAL A 38 -26.29 45.71 13.38
C VAL A 38 -26.31 45.77 11.84
N LYS A 39 -27.13 44.97 11.16
CA LYS A 39 -27.30 45.01 9.69
C LYS A 39 -27.72 46.39 9.21
N LYS A 40 -28.65 47.05 9.89
CA LYS A 40 -29.09 48.41 9.55
C LYS A 40 -27.96 49.43 9.73
N LYS A 41 -27.20 49.35 10.83
CA LYS A 41 -26.02 50.21 11.05
C LYS A 41 -24.94 50.00 9.99
N ILE A 42 -24.70 48.76 9.57
CA ILE A 42 -23.73 48.44 8.51
C ILE A 42 -24.22 48.96 7.14
N ALA A 43 -25.51 48.82 6.84
CA ALA A 43 -26.09 49.34 5.61
C ALA A 43 -25.91 50.86 5.47
N VAL A 44 -26.19 51.61 6.54
CA VAL A 44 -25.99 53.07 6.60
C VAL A 44 -24.52 53.43 6.39
N LYS A 45 -23.58 52.63 6.91
CA LYS A 45 -22.14 52.88 6.72
C LYS A 45 -21.71 52.81 5.26
N CYS A 46 -22.34 51.94 4.45
CA CYS A 46 -21.97 51.75 3.05
C CYS A 46 -22.62 52.76 2.09
N GLU A 47 -23.66 53.48 2.51
CA GLU A 47 -24.39 54.45 1.69
C GLU A 47 -23.52 55.68 1.37
N ILE A 48 -23.23 55.92 0.09
CA ILE A 48 -22.41 57.05 -0.36
C ILE A 48 -23.31 58.28 -0.46
N GLU A 49 -22.86 59.41 0.09
CA GLU A 49 -23.64 60.65 0.15
C GLU A 49 -24.06 61.13 -1.25
N ASN A 50 -25.31 61.59 -1.36
CA ASN A 50 -25.89 62.10 -2.59
C ASN A 50 -25.13 63.36 -3.06
N GLY A 51 -24.18 63.20 -3.98
CA GLY A 51 -23.35 64.29 -4.49
C GLY A 51 -21.93 63.87 -4.89
N GLU A 52 -21.46 62.72 -4.40
CA GLU A 52 -20.18 62.15 -4.82
C GLU A 52 -20.32 61.19 -6.00
N GLN A 53 -19.35 61.21 -6.93
CA GLN A 53 -19.26 60.20 -7.99
C GLN A 53 -19.15 58.82 -7.35
N LEU A 54 -20.14 57.97 -7.65
CA LEU A 54 -20.24 56.64 -7.09
C LEU A 54 -19.25 55.71 -7.79
N THR A 55 -18.00 55.67 -7.30
CA THR A 55 -16.93 54.85 -7.85
C THR A 55 -16.61 53.66 -6.97
N CYS A 56 -15.99 52.65 -7.59
CA CYS A 56 -15.58 51.42 -6.95
C CYS A 56 -14.56 51.67 -5.82
N GLU A 57 -13.63 52.59 -6.06
CA GLU A 57 -12.58 52.98 -5.12
C GLU A 57 -13.18 53.55 -3.83
N LYS A 58 -14.16 54.45 -3.95
CA LYS A 58 -14.83 55.06 -2.79
C LYS A 58 -15.63 54.06 -1.97
N CYS A 59 -16.29 53.12 -2.63
CA CYS A 59 -17.02 52.06 -1.94
C CYS A 59 -16.09 51.14 -1.15
N VAL A 60 -14.96 50.78 -1.75
CA VAL A 60 -13.94 49.90 -1.15
C VAL A 60 -13.23 50.59 0.03
N GLU A 61 -13.01 51.91 -0.03
CA GLU A 61 -12.39 52.70 1.03
C GLU A 61 -13.16 52.68 2.35
N LYS A 62 -14.49 52.50 2.31
CA LYS A 62 -15.35 52.38 3.51
C LYS A 62 -15.08 51.12 4.34
N GLY A 63 -14.29 50.20 3.81
CA GLY A 63 -13.77 49.02 4.50
C GLY A 63 -14.43 47.71 4.07
N THR A 64 -14.06 46.65 4.79
CA THR A 64 -14.36 45.25 4.45
C THR A 64 -15.85 44.86 4.58
N ASN A 65 -16.66 45.72 5.18
CA ASN A 65 -18.09 45.51 5.37
C ASN A 65 -18.94 45.96 4.17
N CYS A 66 -18.34 46.65 3.21
CA CYS A 66 -19.00 47.12 2.00
C CYS A 66 -18.41 46.41 0.77
N PHE A 67 -19.21 46.23 -0.27
CA PHE A 67 -18.76 45.72 -1.55
C PHE A 67 -19.38 46.51 -2.70
N TRP A 68 -18.64 46.58 -3.80
CA TRP A 68 -19.10 47.23 -5.03
C TRP A 68 -19.64 46.18 -5.98
N CYS A 69 -20.87 46.37 -6.46
CA CYS A 69 -21.43 45.55 -7.52
C CYS A 69 -21.28 46.26 -8.87
N VAL A 70 -20.44 45.71 -9.76
CA VAL A 70 -20.19 46.27 -11.09
C VAL A 70 -21.47 46.26 -11.95
N SER A 71 -22.31 45.22 -11.81
CA SER A 71 -23.52 45.06 -12.62
C SER A 71 -24.59 46.10 -12.32
N THR A 72 -24.78 46.48 -11.05
CA THR A 72 -25.82 47.44 -10.64
C THR A 72 -25.25 48.83 -10.38
N GLN A 73 -23.92 48.99 -10.38
CA GLN A 73 -23.19 50.19 -9.99
C GLN A 73 -23.66 50.71 -8.62
N LYS A 74 -23.67 49.84 -7.60
CA LYS A 74 -24.10 50.20 -6.23
C LYS A 74 -23.10 49.68 -5.20
N CYS A 75 -22.90 50.49 -4.16
CA CYS A 75 -22.19 50.07 -2.95
C CYS A 75 -23.19 49.45 -1.97
N MET A 76 -22.99 48.19 -1.59
CA MET A 76 -23.93 47.43 -0.74
C MET A 76 -23.21 46.85 0.48
N PRO A 77 -23.92 46.67 1.61
CA PRO A 77 -23.35 46.03 2.80
C PRO A 77 -23.19 44.52 2.59
N TYR A 78 -22.03 43.98 2.95
CA TYR A 78 -21.74 42.55 2.91
C TYR A 78 -22.45 41.81 4.06
N GLN A 79 -23.26 40.80 3.75
CA GLN A 79 -24.12 40.10 4.72
C GLN A 79 -23.86 38.60 4.73
N TRP A 80 -22.58 38.18 4.74
CA TRP A 80 -22.11 36.80 4.46
C TRP A 80 -22.35 36.33 3.01
N ASN A 81 -23.46 36.75 2.41
CA ASN A 81 -23.77 36.62 0.99
C ASN A 81 -23.61 37.97 0.27
N PHE A 82 -23.65 37.91 -1.07
CA PHE A 82 -23.70 39.08 -1.95
C PHE A 82 -25.13 39.22 -2.49
N PRO A 83 -26.05 39.84 -1.72
CA PRO A 83 -27.43 39.95 -2.16
C PRO A 83 -27.48 40.79 -3.44
N ASN A 84 -28.29 40.35 -4.42
CA ASN A 84 -28.55 41.04 -5.68
C ASN A 84 -27.31 41.32 -6.56
N CYS A 85 -26.20 40.61 -6.35
CA CYS A 85 -25.02 40.72 -7.20
C CYS A 85 -24.42 39.33 -7.47
N GLN A 86 -24.18 38.99 -8.74
CA GLN A 86 -23.47 37.75 -9.07
C GLN A 86 -22.00 37.86 -8.62
N LEU A 87 -21.44 36.76 -8.11
CA LEU A 87 -20.09 36.72 -7.53
C LEU A 87 -18.99 37.23 -8.49
N LYS A 88 -19.20 37.07 -9.80
CA LYS A 88 -18.31 37.56 -10.87
C LYS A 88 -18.19 39.10 -10.91
N TYR A 89 -19.24 39.83 -10.50
CA TYR A 89 -19.29 41.29 -10.57
C TYR A 89 -19.00 41.98 -9.23
N VAL A 90 -18.63 41.21 -8.21
CA VAL A 90 -18.35 41.72 -6.88
C VAL A 90 -16.88 42.17 -6.81
N ARG A 91 -16.68 43.43 -6.42
CA ARG A 91 -15.38 43.96 -5.99
C ARG A 91 -15.42 44.17 -4.48
N LYS A 92 -14.47 43.54 -3.78
CA LYS A 92 -14.31 43.66 -2.33
C LYS A 92 -12.82 43.89 -2.06
N ASN A 93 -12.49 44.85 -1.19
CA ASN A 93 -11.13 45.31 -0.84
C ASN A 93 -10.30 45.93 -1.98
N ASN A 94 -10.48 45.50 -3.22
CA ASN A 94 -9.73 45.98 -4.38
C ASN A 94 -10.65 46.01 -5.60
N CYS A 95 -10.58 47.08 -6.40
CA CYS A 95 -11.40 47.18 -7.61
C CYS A 95 -10.89 46.34 -8.78
N TRP A 96 -9.58 46.13 -8.83
CA TRP A 96 -8.89 45.48 -9.95
C TRP A 96 -8.97 43.95 -9.92
N VAL A 97 -9.35 43.36 -8.77
CA VAL A 97 -9.38 41.91 -8.59
C VAL A 97 -10.82 41.41 -8.56
N ASP A 98 -11.14 40.36 -9.31
CA ASP A 98 -12.42 39.65 -9.22
C ASP A 98 -12.45 38.82 -7.94
N TRP A 99 -13.40 39.07 -7.04
CA TRP A 99 -13.54 38.27 -5.83
C TRP A 99 -13.76 36.77 -6.15
N PHE A 100 -14.42 36.50 -7.27
CA PHE A 100 -14.57 35.16 -7.83
C PHE A 100 -13.23 34.46 -8.09
N ALA A 101 -12.25 35.17 -8.66
CA ALA A 101 -10.92 34.61 -8.96
C ALA A 101 -10.15 34.28 -7.67
N VAL A 102 -10.23 35.15 -6.65
CA VAL A 102 -9.61 34.93 -5.35
C VAL A 102 -10.17 33.68 -4.68
N VAL A 103 -11.49 33.51 -4.69
CA VAL A 103 -12.15 32.35 -4.09
C VAL A 103 -11.73 31.06 -4.80
N ILE A 104 -11.75 31.03 -6.14
CA ILE A 104 -11.31 29.86 -6.90
C ILE A 104 -9.85 29.52 -6.59
N LEU A 105 -8.97 30.52 -6.61
CA LEU A 105 -7.55 30.31 -6.31
C LEU A 105 -7.37 29.74 -4.90
N GLY A 106 -8.03 30.31 -3.90
CA GLY A 106 -7.99 29.81 -2.53
C GLY A 106 -8.45 28.36 -2.41
N MET A 107 -9.59 28.02 -3.02
CA MET A 107 -10.14 26.66 -3.00
C MET A 107 -9.23 25.66 -3.72
N THR A 108 -8.64 26.05 -4.86
CA THR A 108 -7.72 25.18 -5.61
C THR A 108 -6.45 24.89 -4.82
N LEU A 109 -5.87 25.88 -4.14
CA LEU A 109 -4.70 25.69 -3.26
C LEU A 109 -5.01 24.74 -2.10
N VAL A 110 -6.16 24.91 -1.44
CA VAL A 110 -6.59 24.00 -0.35
C VAL A 110 -6.76 22.57 -0.88
N ALA A 111 -7.40 22.41 -2.04
CA ALA A 111 -7.57 21.09 -2.67
C ALA A 111 -6.23 20.43 -3.01
N ILE A 112 -5.26 21.19 -3.53
CA ILE A 112 -3.90 20.70 -3.82
C ILE A 112 -3.22 20.22 -2.53
N VAL A 113 -3.26 21.02 -1.47
CA VAL A 113 -2.64 20.66 -0.18
C VAL A 113 -3.26 19.38 0.40
N ILE A 114 -4.60 19.27 0.40
CA ILE A 114 -5.29 18.06 0.87
C ILE A 114 -4.90 16.85 0.01
N SER A 115 -4.89 16.99 -1.32
CA SER A 115 -4.52 15.90 -2.23
C SER A 115 -3.08 15.42 -2.02
N ALA A 116 -2.13 16.34 -1.77
CA ALA A 116 -0.74 16.01 -1.52
C ALA A 116 -0.56 15.26 -0.19
N ILE A 117 -1.28 15.68 0.85
CA ILE A 117 -1.29 15.02 2.17
C ILE A 117 -1.87 13.61 2.03
N CYS A 118 -3.02 13.44 1.37
CA CYS A 118 -3.63 12.14 1.14
C CYS A 118 -2.71 11.20 0.35
N TYR A 119 -2.07 11.70 -0.71
CA TYR A 119 -1.11 10.92 -1.49
C TYR A 119 0.08 10.46 -0.63
N CYS A 120 0.62 11.36 0.20
CA CYS A 120 1.73 11.04 1.10
C CYS A 120 1.36 9.93 2.09
N PHE A 121 0.19 10.01 2.73
CA PHE A 121 -0.27 8.99 3.67
C PHE A 121 -0.51 7.63 3.01
N ILE A 122 -1.12 7.61 1.82
CA ILE A 122 -1.37 6.36 1.08
C ILE A 122 -0.04 5.74 0.65
N HIS A 123 0.87 6.52 0.08
CA HIS A 123 2.17 6.05 -0.36
C HIS A 123 3.00 5.50 0.81
N PHE A 124 3.04 6.20 1.94
CA PHE A 124 3.71 5.73 3.14
C PHE A 124 3.08 4.44 3.68
N CYS A 125 1.75 4.36 3.72
CA CYS A 125 1.03 3.16 4.15
C CYS A 125 1.34 1.95 3.26
N MET A 126 1.35 2.13 1.94
CA MET A 126 1.66 1.04 0.99
C MET A 126 3.11 0.55 1.14
N ILE A 127 4.08 1.47 1.27
CA ILE A 127 5.48 1.10 1.52
C ILE A 127 5.61 0.35 2.85
N CYS A 128 4.94 0.80 3.91
CA CYS A 128 4.96 0.11 5.20
C CYS A 128 4.38 -1.30 5.13
N ILE A 129 3.26 -1.48 4.39
CA ILE A 129 2.64 -2.79 4.21
C ILE A 129 3.55 -3.72 3.41
N ASP A 130 4.10 -3.26 2.29
CA ASP A 130 4.99 -4.05 1.44
C ASP A 130 6.29 -4.42 2.19
N TYR A 131 6.85 -3.48 2.95
CA TYR A 131 8.03 -3.73 3.79
C TYR A 131 7.73 -4.75 4.90
N TYR A 132 6.58 -4.63 5.58
CA TYR A 132 6.17 -5.58 6.60
C TYR A 132 5.94 -6.99 6.02
N GLN A 133 5.28 -7.08 4.86
CA GLN A 133 5.07 -8.35 4.16
C GLN A 133 6.40 -8.98 3.72
N GLN A 134 7.34 -8.19 3.21
CA GLN A 134 8.68 -8.68 2.85
C GLN A 134 9.45 -9.19 4.07
N ILE A 135 9.41 -8.49 5.21
CA ILE A 135 10.06 -8.97 6.45
C ILE A 135 9.44 -10.27 6.92
N GLN A 136 8.10 -10.37 6.91
CA GLN A 136 7.41 -11.60 7.30
C GLN A 136 7.80 -12.76 6.39
N HIS A 137 7.74 -12.57 5.07
CA HIS A 137 8.12 -13.60 4.10
C HIS A 137 9.61 -13.98 4.20
N ALA A 138 10.51 -13.01 4.40
CA ALA A 138 11.94 -13.29 4.62
C ALA A 138 12.17 -14.09 5.90
N GLY A 139 11.43 -13.78 6.98
CA GLY A 139 11.46 -14.52 8.24
C GLY A 139 10.96 -15.96 8.08
N GLU A 140 9.87 -16.17 7.35
CA GLU A 140 9.34 -17.51 7.03
C GLU A 140 10.30 -18.32 6.15
N MET A 141 10.84 -17.71 5.10
CA MET A 141 11.83 -18.35 4.23
C MET A 141 13.11 -18.76 4.99
N LEU A 142 13.59 -17.91 5.90
CA LEU A 142 14.74 -18.23 6.75
C LEU A 142 14.44 -19.38 7.73
N ARG A 143 13.22 -19.41 8.30
CA ARG A 143 12.76 -20.52 9.15
C ARG A 143 12.69 -21.82 8.36
N LEU A 144 12.14 -21.78 7.14
CA LEU A 144 12.05 -22.94 6.25
C LEU A 144 13.44 -23.47 5.88
N LYS A 145 14.37 -22.58 5.49
CA LYS A 145 15.76 -22.94 5.15
C LYS A 145 16.50 -23.58 6.33
N LYS A 146 16.38 -23.02 7.54
CA LYS A 146 16.96 -23.62 8.76
C LYS A 146 16.35 -24.99 9.07
N ALA A 147 15.04 -25.16 8.84
CA ALA A 147 14.39 -26.45 9.03
C ALA A 147 14.87 -27.51 8.02
N THR A 148 15.09 -27.14 6.75
CA THR A 148 15.64 -28.05 5.73
C THR A 148 17.09 -28.43 6.01
N GLU A 149 17.93 -27.47 6.41
CA GLU A 149 19.33 -27.74 6.78
C GLU A 149 19.43 -28.71 7.96
N ARG A 150 18.59 -28.53 9.01
CA ARG A 150 18.52 -29.45 10.15
C ARG A 150 18.11 -30.87 9.74
N ARG A 151 17.15 -31.00 8.81
CA ARG A 151 16.73 -32.31 8.28
C ARG A 151 17.86 -33.01 7.54
N ILE A 152 18.59 -32.28 6.68
CA ILE A 152 19.73 -32.83 5.93
C ILE A 152 20.87 -33.24 6.88
N ALA A 153 21.21 -32.40 7.86
CA ALA A 153 22.23 -32.72 8.86
C ALA A 153 21.88 -33.98 9.67
N MET A 154 20.61 -34.12 10.08
CA MET A 154 20.13 -35.31 10.80
C MET A 154 20.20 -36.57 9.93
N GLN A 155 19.85 -36.47 8.64
CA GLN A 155 19.97 -37.58 7.69
C GLN A 155 21.43 -38.02 7.52
N TYR A 156 22.36 -37.08 7.40
CA TYR A 156 23.80 -37.37 7.28
C TYR A 156 24.35 -38.07 8.54
N GLN A 157 24.03 -37.58 9.74
CA GLN A 157 24.41 -38.23 11.00
C GLN A 157 23.83 -39.66 11.11
N ASN A 158 22.59 -39.86 10.66
CA ASN A 158 21.98 -41.19 10.62
C ASN A 158 22.71 -42.13 9.65
N GLN A 159 23.15 -41.63 8.51
CA GLN A 159 23.94 -42.41 7.55
C GLN A 159 25.33 -42.76 8.11
N GLN A 160 26.02 -41.82 8.77
CA GLN A 160 27.31 -42.08 9.42
C GLN A 160 27.19 -43.18 10.48
N ARG A 161 26.20 -43.08 11.39
CA ARG A 161 25.94 -44.12 12.40
C ARG A 161 25.61 -45.47 11.79
N ARG A 162 24.97 -45.51 10.62
CA ARG A 162 24.72 -46.77 9.88
C ARG A 162 26.01 -47.35 9.30
N MET A 163 26.91 -46.52 8.78
CA MET A 163 28.21 -46.96 8.26
C MET A 163 29.12 -47.48 9.38
N GLU A 164 29.21 -46.78 10.51
CA GLU A 164 29.97 -47.23 11.69
C GLU A 164 29.50 -48.61 12.18
N ARG A 165 28.19 -48.81 12.30
CA ARG A 165 27.62 -50.12 12.68
C ARG A 165 27.97 -51.22 11.67
N LYS A 166 28.04 -50.91 10.37
CA LYS A 166 28.48 -51.87 9.34
C LYS A 166 29.96 -52.23 9.54
N ILE A 167 30.83 -51.24 9.73
CA ILE A 167 32.28 -51.46 9.97
C ILE A 167 32.51 -52.31 11.23
N ILE A 168 31.82 -52.01 12.33
CA ILE A 168 31.91 -52.80 13.57
C ILE A 168 31.47 -54.24 13.32
N LYS A 169 30.34 -54.43 12.61
CA LYS A 169 29.83 -55.77 12.27
C LYS A 169 30.82 -56.55 11.42
N ASP A 170 31.47 -55.92 10.46
CA ASP A 170 32.46 -56.55 9.58
C ASP A 170 33.77 -56.85 10.34
N ASN A 171 34.18 -56.00 11.27
CA ASN A 171 35.32 -56.26 12.16
C ASN A 171 35.07 -57.45 13.10
N ILE A 172 33.86 -57.59 13.65
CA ILE A 172 33.47 -58.76 14.45
C ILE A 172 33.57 -60.03 13.59
N LYS A 173 33.03 -60.02 12.37
CA LYS A 173 33.14 -61.16 11.44
C LYS A 173 34.59 -61.53 11.15
N LYS A 174 35.48 -60.54 11.01
CA LYS A 174 36.92 -60.77 10.80
C LYS A 174 37.59 -61.39 12.03
N LYS A 175 37.26 -60.92 13.24
CA LYS A 175 37.82 -61.42 14.52
C LYS A 175 37.52 -62.90 14.76
N TYR A 176 36.29 -63.34 14.48
CA TYR A 176 35.86 -64.72 14.72
C TYR A 176 36.04 -65.64 13.50
N GLY A 177 36.77 -65.19 12.46
CA GLY A 177 36.99 -66.00 11.26
C GLY A 177 35.74 -66.25 10.39
N LEU A 178 34.60 -65.65 10.73
CA LEU A 178 33.34 -65.71 9.97
C LEU A 178 33.48 -65.10 8.56
N TYR A 179 34.50 -64.27 8.33
CA TYR A 179 34.83 -63.79 6.98
C TYR A 179 35.32 -64.93 6.09
N TYR A 180 36.12 -65.85 6.64
CA TYR A 180 36.63 -67.00 5.92
C TYR A 180 35.52 -68.01 5.66
N GLU A 181 34.62 -68.27 6.61
CA GLU A 181 33.47 -69.15 6.36
C GLU A 181 32.64 -68.66 5.17
N ASN A 182 32.29 -67.37 5.14
CA ASN A 182 31.57 -66.79 4.02
C ASN A 182 32.37 -66.81 2.71
N PHE A 183 33.69 -66.61 2.76
CA PHE A 183 34.57 -66.67 1.59
C PHE A 183 34.75 -68.08 1.05
N PHE A 184 34.93 -69.09 1.93
CA PHE A 184 35.04 -70.49 1.57
C PHE A 184 33.73 -70.99 0.97
N ILE A 185 32.59 -70.69 1.59
CA ILE A 185 31.27 -71.02 1.04
C ILE A 185 31.11 -70.39 -0.35
N LYS A 186 31.44 -69.10 -0.52
CA LYS A 186 31.40 -68.45 -1.84
C LYS A 186 32.36 -69.07 -2.86
N LYS A 187 33.58 -69.44 -2.45
CA LYS A 187 34.59 -70.06 -3.30
C LYS A 187 34.16 -71.47 -3.74
N ILE A 188 33.54 -72.24 -2.84
CA ILE A 188 32.97 -73.56 -3.14
C ILE A 188 31.85 -73.43 -4.16
N ILE A 189 30.93 -72.48 -3.96
CA ILE A 189 29.85 -72.20 -4.92
C ILE A 189 30.45 -71.80 -6.29
N PHE A 190 31.42 -70.90 -6.32
CA PHE A 190 32.06 -70.45 -7.56
C PHE A 190 32.82 -71.58 -8.30
N TYR A 191 33.55 -72.43 -7.57
CA TYR A 191 34.23 -73.59 -8.16
C TYR A 191 33.25 -74.62 -8.72
N SER A 192 32.12 -74.84 -8.04
CA SER A 192 31.03 -75.70 -8.53
C SER A 192 30.51 -75.19 -9.89
N GLU A 193 30.30 -73.88 -10.01
CA GLU A 193 29.88 -73.25 -11.27
C GLU A 193 30.94 -73.36 -12.38
N ILE A 194 32.22 -73.09 -12.09
CA ILE A 194 33.30 -73.26 -13.08
C ILE A 194 33.41 -74.71 -13.57
N LYS A 195 33.29 -75.70 -12.67
CA LYS A 195 33.38 -77.12 -13.03
C LYS A 195 32.25 -77.53 -13.98
N LYS A 196 31.02 -77.04 -13.73
CA LYS A 196 29.90 -77.22 -14.66
C LYS A 196 30.22 -76.65 -16.04
N ILE A 197 30.73 -75.41 -16.11
CA ILE A 197 31.09 -74.76 -17.38
C ILE A 197 32.19 -75.52 -18.13
N LYS A 198 33.23 -75.99 -17.43
CA LYS A 198 34.32 -76.75 -18.04
C LYS A 198 33.83 -78.09 -18.63
N ASN A 199 32.94 -78.78 -17.93
CA ASN A 199 32.35 -80.03 -18.42
C ASN A 199 31.51 -79.80 -19.68
N ILE A 200 30.76 -78.69 -19.73
CA ILE A 200 30.00 -78.27 -20.92
C ILE A 200 30.96 -77.98 -22.09
N LEU A 201 32.05 -77.24 -21.85
CA LEU A 201 33.06 -76.95 -22.88
C LEU A 201 33.76 -78.21 -23.42
N LEU A 202 34.09 -79.18 -22.58
CA LEU A 202 34.67 -80.46 -23.03
C LEU A 202 33.68 -81.28 -23.88
N ALA A 203 32.40 -81.30 -23.50
CA ALA A 203 31.36 -81.95 -24.28
C ALA A 203 31.20 -81.32 -25.67
N MET A 204 31.35 -80.00 -25.79
CA MET A 204 31.36 -79.29 -27.07
C MET A 204 32.62 -79.55 -27.91
N LYS A 205 33.79 -79.74 -27.29
CA LYS A 205 35.04 -80.02 -28.03
C LYS A 205 35.05 -81.41 -28.66
N ASN A 206 34.53 -82.41 -27.96
CA ASN A 206 34.48 -83.79 -28.47
C ASN A 206 33.47 -83.98 -29.61
N THR A 207 32.45 -83.11 -29.70
CA THR A 207 31.46 -83.14 -30.79
C THR A 207 31.98 -82.52 -32.10
N GLN A 208 33.09 -81.77 -32.07
CA GLN A 208 33.69 -81.17 -33.29
C GLN A 208 34.83 -82.01 -33.92
N GLN A 209 35.20 -83.16 -33.33
CA GLN A 209 36.17 -84.09 -33.94
C GLN A 209 35.51 -85.31 -34.63
N PHE A 210 34.20 -85.24 -34.89
CA PHE A 210 33.46 -86.14 -35.78
C PHE A 210 33.26 -85.51 -37.16
#